data_AF-A0A517S836-F1
#
_entry.id   AF-A0A517S836-F1
#
_cell.length_a   1.000
_cell.length_b   1.000
_cell.length_c   1.000
_cell.angle_alpha   90.00
_cell.angle_beta   90.00
_cell.angle_gamma   90.00
#
_symmetry.space_group_name_H-M   'P 1'
#
loop_
_entity.id
_entity.type
_entity.pdbx_description
1 polymer ?
#
loop_
_entity_poly.entity_id
_entity_poly.type
_entity_poly.pdbx_seq_one_letter_code
_entity_poly.pdbx_strand_id
1 'polypeptide(L)'
;MRLHRDVWWLLGSTIAAIAAAPLLVHGDAQTTAHRTAAAQQIERLSPAERHQLEENFKRFEKLTPAEQTTYRDIHSRIAANPAVAEALAVFSRWWPTVSPQDQAALFRTSDVKIRIERVSQIQEVIDSDRSGRLVGRRWGRDWPRPESILPRESFYQIMESLEGLASQSYSIDKELPEIRKIDTRSPERYLKLVTALQQHQQSWSTLVSTPADENRIVEAISDPAAKEMFRRMIGERWFGFNRGYQARSVLVMSLAKELYREGLQQNYGEDVLRKRIDGLSKEDKDELYSSTGEDARSQLRRDMREAFIPAWEFFQIGGRPGEGRGRGDGPMGRGDGGREDRGPGRSEAPGRGERPGPGEPQRRPE
;
A
#
# COMPACT_ATOMS: atom_id res chain seq x y z
N MET A 1 19.08 13.74 -31.64
CA MET A 1 18.95 15.08 -31.00
C MET A 1 18.80 14.88 -29.50
N ARG A 2 19.72 15.41 -28.69
CA ARG A 2 19.59 15.41 -27.22
C ARG A 2 18.66 16.56 -26.83
N LEU A 3 17.39 16.25 -26.58
CA LEU A 3 16.46 17.23 -26.00
C LEU A 3 16.96 17.55 -24.57
N HIS A 4 17.14 18.85 -24.29
CA HIS A 4 17.65 19.35 -23.02
C HIS A 4 16.76 18.89 -21.84
N ARG A 5 17.37 18.74 -20.66
CA ARG A 5 16.71 18.29 -19.40
C ARG A 5 15.47 19.12 -19.02
N ASP A 6 15.36 20.33 -19.53
CA ASP A 6 14.30 21.30 -19.23
C ASP A 6 13.04 21.15 -20.11
N VAL A 7 13.11 20.33 -21.17
CA VAL A 7 12.06 20.24 -22.21
C VAL A 7 10.80 19.48 -21.76
N TRP A 8 10.91 18.51 -20.86
CA TRP A 8 9.77 17.67 -20.47
C TRP A 8 8.87 18.28 -19.39
N TRP A 9 9.43 19.09 -18.49
CA TRP A 9 8.64 19.93 -17.57
C TRP A 9 7.90 21.04 -18.31
N LEU A 10 8.52 21.56 -19.37
CA LEU A 10 7.85 22.43 -20.32
C LEU A 10 6.72 21.69 -21.03
N LEU A 11 6.93 20.53 -21.66
CA LEU A 11 5.89 19.88 -22.49
C LEU A 11 4.51 19.67 -21.81
N GLY A 12 4.45 19.33 -20.53
CA GLY A 12 3.17 19.18 -19.81
C GLY A 12 2.44 20.52 -19.53
N SER A 13 3.17 21.63 -19.51
CA SER A 13 2.67 22.96 -19.15
C SER A 13 2.69 23.97 -20.32
N THR A 14 3.43 23.66 -21.38
CA THR A 14 3.49 24.42 -22.64
C THR A 14 2.28 24.14 -23.53
N ILE A 15 1.55 23.02 -23.31
CA ILE A 15 0.27 22.76 -23.99
C ILE A 15 -0.75 23.87 -23.70
N ALA A 16 -0.81 24.34 -22.45
CA ALA A 16 -1.66 25.47 -22.08
C ALA A 16 -1.13 26.83 -22.62
N ALA A 17 0.20 27.01 -22.68
CA ALA A 17 0.81 28.25 -23.16
C ALA A 17 0.80 28.39 -24.71
N ILE A 18 0.90 27.28 -25.45
CA ILE A 18 0.87 27.26 -26.93
C ILE A 18 -0.55 27.38 -27.45
N ALA A 19 -1.57 26.95 -26.70
CA ALA A 19 -2.95 27.28 -27.04
C ALA A 19 -3.21 28.80 -27.04
N ALA A 20 -2.39 29.58 -26.31
CA ALA A 20 -2.50 31.04 -26.23
C ALA A 20 -1.65 31.81 -27.27
N ALA A 21 -0.57 31.23 -27.79
CA ALA A 21 0.40 31.94 -28.64
C ALA A 21 -0.10 32.33 -30.06
N PRO A 22 -0.97 31.56 -30.75
CA PRO A 22 -1.54 31.98 -32.03
C PRO A 22 -2.60 33.08 -31.92
N LEU A 23 -2.98 33.49 -30.69
CA LEU A 23 -4.11 34.38 -30.44
C LEU A 23 -3.81 35.87 -30.67
N LEU A 24 -2.64 36.24 -31.20
CA LEU A 24 -2.30 37.65 -31.44
C LEU A 24 -2.31 38.08 -32.92
N VAL A 25 -2.47 37.17 -33.89
CA VAL A 25 -2.43 37.57 -35.32
C VAL A 25 -3.45 36.78 -36.15
N HIS A 26 -4.36 37.49 -36.82
CA HIS A 26 -5.43 37.10 -37.76
C HIS A 26 -6.81 36.76 -37.16
N GLY A 27 -7.79 37.59 -37.56
CA GLY A 27 -9.19 37.55 -37.16
C GLY A 27 -10.02 36.69 -38.11
N ASP A 28 -10.48 35.57 -37.59
CA ASP A 28 -11.45 34.68 -38.21
C ASP A 28 -12.43 34.21 -37.12
N ALA A 29 -13.67 33.86 -37.46
CA ALA A 29 -14.70 33.57 -36.45
C ALA A 29 -14.33 32.37 -35.54
N GLN A 30 -13.60 31.40 -36.08
CA GLN A 30 -13.04 30.28 -35.30
C GLN A 30 -11.92 30.71 -34.36
N THR A 31 -11.04 31.64 -34.76
CA THR A 31 -10.01 32.18 -33.87
C THR A 31 -10.63 32.97 -32.73
N THR A 32 -11.74 33.69 -32.95
CA THR A 32 -12.45 34.39 -31.87
C THR A 32 -13.07 33.43 -30.85
N ALA A 33 -13.73 32.34 -31.30
CA ALA A 33 -14.30 31.33 -30.41
C ALA A 33 -13.23 30.60 -29.57
N HIS A 34 -12.10 30.24 -30.20
CA HIS A 34 -10.95 29.66 -29.49
C HIS A 34 -10.34 30.63 -28.48
N ARG A 35 -10.25 31.93 -28.81
CA ARG A 35 -9.80 32.98 -27.87
C ARG A 35 -10.72 33.09 -26.66
N THR A 36 -12.04 33.05 -26.87
CA THR A 36 -13.00 33.16 -25.76
C THR A 36 -12.94 31.92 -24.86
N ALA A 37 -12.86 30.72 -25.45
CA ALA A 37 -12.73 29.49 -24.68
C ALA A 37 -11.41 29.44 -23.87
N ALA A 38 -10.30 29.87 -24.46
CA ALA A 38 -9.01 29.95 -23.77
C ALA A 38 -9.04 31.00 -22.64
N ALA A 39 -9.63 32.17 -22.87
CA ALA A 39 -9.80 33.20 -21.84
C ALA A 39 -10.62 32.68 -20.66
N GLN A 40 -11.74 32.01 -20.92
CA GLN A 40 -12.56 31.38 -19.88
C GLN A 40 -11.81 30.29 -19.12
N GLN A 41 -10.95 29.51 -19.79
CA GLN A 41 -10.10 28.54 -19.11
C GLN A 41 -9.06 29.21 -18.21
N ILE A 42 -8.40 30.28 -18.67
CA ILE A 42 -7.42 31.05 -17.88
C ILE A 42 -8.09 31.75 -16.69
N GLU A 43 -9.32 32.21 -16.85
CA GLU A 43 -10.11 32.80 -15.77
C GLU A 43 -10.43 31.80 -14.66
N ARG A 44 -10.65 30.52 -15.02
CA ARG A 44 -10.89 29.43 -14.07
C ARG A 44 -9.64 28.93 -13.33
N LEU A 45 -8.45 29.30 -13.80
CA LEU A 45 -7.20 28.95 -13.12
C LEU A 45 -7.07 29.72 -11.80
N SER A 46 -6.53 29.06 -10.78
CA SER A 46 -6.11 29.72 -9.54
C SER A 46 -4.99 30.74 -9.81
N PRO A 47 -4.77 31.73 -8.92
CA PRO A 47 -3.68 32.70 -9.09
C PRO A 47 -2.30 32.06 -9.26
N ALA A 48 -2.04 30.95 -8.56
CA ALA A 48 -0.79 30.21 -8.67
C ALA A 48 -0.63 29.53 -10.04
N GLU A 49 -1.69 28.91 -10.56
CA GLU A 49 -1.69 28.29 -11.89
C GLU A 49 -1.56 29.33 -13.00
N ARG A 50 -2.20 30.50 -12.84
CA ARG A 50 -2.09 31.61 -13.80
C ARG A 50 -0.67 32.17 -13.84
N HIS A 51 -0.04 32.41 -12.68
CA HIS A 51 1.36 32.83 -12.62
C HIS A 51 2.29 31.80 -13.27
N GLN A 52 2.06 30.51 -13.01
CA GLN A 52 2.85 29.44 -13.64
C GLN A 52 2.66 29.42 -15.17
N LEU A 53 1.43 29.61 -15.66
CA LEU A 53 1.13 29.71 -17.09
C LEU A 53 1.85 30.89 -17.74
N GLU A 54 1.84 32.06 -17.10
CA GLU A 54 2.56 33.26 -17.56
C GLU A 54 4.07 33.03 -17.62
N GLU A 55 4.67 32.43 -16.59
CA GLU A 55 6.10 32.11 -16.59
C GLU A 55 6.47 31.10 -17.69
N ASN A 56 5.62 30.12 -17.94
CA ASN A 56 5.83 29.15 -19.02
C ASN A 56 5.70 29.81 -20.40
N PHE A 57 4.73 30.72 -20.56
CA PHE A 57 4.57 31.48 -21.79
C PHE A 57 5.79 32.37 -22.07
N LYS A 58 6.28 33.11 -21.06
CA LYS A 58 7.53 33.89 -21.18
C LYS A 58 8.73 33.03 -21.54
N ARG A 59 8.81 31.79 -21.05
CA ARG A 59 9.87 30.84 -21.42
C ARG A 59 9.72 30.40 -22.87
N PHE A 60 8.51 30.08 -23.31
CA PHE A 60 8.22 29.72 -24.69
C PHE A 60 8.58 30.85 -25.67
N GLU A 61 8.25 32.10 -25.34
CA GLU A 61 8.59 33.26 -26.17
C GLU A 61 10.11 33.48 -26.31
N LYS A 62 10.89 33.09 -25.30
CA LYS A 62 12.36 33.16 -25.33
C LYS A 62 13.01 32.04 -26.16
N LEU A 63 12.25 31.02 -26.57
CA LEU A 63 12.77 29.96 -27.44
C LEU A 63 13.02 30.49 -28.86
N THR A 64 13.96 29.88 -29.56
CA THR A 64 14.20 30.19 -30.98
C THR A 64 12.98 29.82 -31.84
N PRO A 65 12.78 30.46 -33.01
CA PRO A 65 11.65 30.12 -33.88
C PRO A 65 11.59 28.63 -34.28
N ALA A 66 12.75 27.98 -34.43
CA ALA A 66 12.84 26.56 -34.74
C ALA A 66 12.35 25.68 -33.57
N GLU A 67 12.71 26.04 -32.34
CA GLU A 67 12.22 25.35 -31.14
C GLU A 67 10.73 25.60 -30.94
N GLN A 68 10.25 26.85 -31.07
CA GLN A 68 8.83 27.16 -30.99
C GLN A 68 8.01 26.35 -32.00
N THR A 69 8.50 26.21 -33.23
CA THR A 69 7.86 25.39 -34.27
C THR A 69 7.82 23.92 -33.87
N THR A 70 8.90 23.39 -33.31
CA THR A 70 8.97 22.02 -32.81
C THR A 70 7.93 21.77 -31.72
N TYR A 71 7.80 22.70 -30.77
CA TYR A 71 6.79 22.61 -29.71
C TYR A 71 5.35 22.69 -30.25
N ARG A 72 5.10 23.55 -31.25
CA ARG A 72 3.78 23.64 -31.92
C ARG A 72 3.44 22.35 -32.67
N ASP A 73 4.42 21.72 -33.32
CA ASP A 73 4.24 20.41 -33.97
C ASP A 73 3.89 19.33 -32.95
N ILE A 74 4.67 19.23 -31.86
CA ILE A 74 4.41 18.27 -30.78
C ILE A 74 3.00 18.48 -30.20
N HIS A 75 2.63 19.74 -29.93
CA HIS A 75 1.29 20.08 -29.45
C HIS A 75 0.19 19.61 -30.41
N SER A 76 0.34 19.89 -31.71
CA SER A 76 -0.63 19.50 -32.73
C SER A 76 -0.78 17.98 -32.81
N ARG A 77 0.34 17.24 -32.69
CA ARG A 77 0.34 15.76 -32.68
C ARG A 77 -0.31 15.17 -31.42
N ILE A 78 -0.14 15.82 -30.27
CA ILE A 78 -0.83 15.43 -29.03
C ILE A 78 -2.33 15.71 -29.15
N ALA A 79 -2.72 16.90 -29.64
CA ALA A 79 -4.12 17.28 -29.80
C ALA A 79 -4.88 16.36 -30.79
N ALA A 80 -4.18 15.89 -31.84
CA ALA A 80 -4.73 14.93 -32.79
C ALA A 80 -4.90 13.51 -32.22
N ASN A 81 -4.34 13.21 -31.04
CA ASN A 81 -4.39 11.88 -30.42
C ASN A 81 -4.89 11.95 -28.96
N PRO A 82 -6.20 11.75 -28.73
CA PRO A 82 -6.81 11.81 -27.41
C PRO A 82 -6.16 10.89 -26.37
N ALA A 83 -5.74 9.69 -26.76
CA ALA A 83 -5.09 8.74 -25.85
C ALA A 83 -3.73 9.24 -25.36
N VAL A 84 -2.97 9.93 -26.22
CA VAL A 84 -1.70 10.56 -25.83
C VAL A 84 -1.95 11.77 -24.92
N ALA A 85 -2.96 12.57 -25.23
CA ALA A 85 -3.34 13.71 -24.38
C ALA A 85 -3.75 13.24 -22.97
N GLU A 86 -4.54 12.18 -22.88
CA GLU A 86 -4.93 11.56 -21.61
C GLU A 86 -3.72 10.99 -20.85
N ALA A 87 -2.86 10.24 -21.53
CA ALA A 87 -1.65 9.68 -20.92
C ALA A 87 -0.73 10.79 -20.36
N LEU A 88 -0.57 11.91 -21.08
CA LEU A 88 0.18 13.07 -20.60
C LEU A 88 -0.47 13.74 -19.39
N ALA A 89 -1.81 13.82 -19.36
CA ALA A 89 -2.53 14.35 -18.20
C ALA A 89 -2.39 13.46 -16.96
N VAL A 90 -2.35 12.13 -17.14
CA VAL A 90 -2.05 11.19 -16.04
C VAL A 90 -0.61 11.36 -15.59
N PHE A 91 0.34 11.42 -16.53
CA PHE A 91 1.76 11.59 -16.23
C PHE A 91 2.04 12.90 -15.49
N SER A 92 1.41 14.01 -15.88
CA SER A 92 1.63 15.32 -15.23
C SER A 92 1.12 15.35 -13.78
N ARG A 93 0.06 14.61 -13.46
CA ARG A 93 -0.42 14.42 -12.07
C ARG A 93 0.45 13.45 -11.28
N TRP A 94 1.00 12.44 -11.94
CA TRP A 94 1.86 11.44 -11.33
C TRP A 94 3.26 12.00 -10.99
N TRP A 95 3.85 12.76 -11.91
CA TRP A 95 5.24 13.20 -11.84
C TRP A 95 5.62 13.93 -10.53
N PRO A 96 4.81 14.85 -9.98
CA PRO A 96 5.08 15.50 -8.70
C PRO A 96 5.12 14.53 -7.50
N THR A 97 4.55 13.33 -7.64
CA THR A 97 4.55 12.30 -6.58
C THR A 97 5.82 11.44 -6.58
N VAL A 98 6.64 11.55 -7.62
CA VAL A 98 7.89 10.80 -7.79
C VAL A 98 9.03 11.49 -7.05
N SER A 99 9.88 10.72 -6.38
CA SER A 99 11.03 11.29 -5.66
C SER A 99 12.01 12.01 -6.62
N PRO A 100 12.70 13.07 -6.19
CA PRO A 100 13.68 13.75 -7.05
C PRO A 100 14.78 12.83 -7.60
N GLN A 101 15.19 11.80 -6.83
CA GLN A 101 16.18 10.82 -7.26
C GLN A 101 15.65 9.94 -8.39
N ASP A 102 14.41 9.48 -8.29
CA ASP A 102 13.75 8.66 -9.32
C ASP A 102 13.46 9.47 -10.58
N GLN A 103 13.03 10.73 -10.42
CA GLN A 103 12.89 11.67 -11.53
C GLN A 103 14.21 11.80 -12.30
N ALA A 104 15.33 12.03 -11.59
CA ALA A 104 16.64 12.14 -12.21
C ALA A 104 17.08 10.84 -12.91
N ALA A 105 16.73 9.67 -12.36
CA ALA A 105 17.02 8.38 -12.95
C ALA A 105 16.24 8.13 -14.24
N LEU A 106 14.95 8.49 -14.27
CA LEU A 106 14.12 8.45 -15.49
C LEU A 106 14.69 9.34 -16.59
N PHE A 107 15.18 10.53 -16.26
CA PHE A 107 15.82 11.44 -17.22
C PHE A 107 17.13 10.91 -17.80
N ARG A 108 17.92 10.14 -17.02
CA ARG A 108 19.17 9.55 -17.52
C ARG A 108 18.93 8.33 -18.41
N THR A 109 17.77 7.70 -18.29
CA THR A 109 17.42 6.49 -19.05
C THR A 109 17.03 6.89 -20.47
N SER A 110 17.92 6.63 -21.44
CA SER A 110 17.69 7.03 -22.85
C SER A 110 16.73 6.08 -23.58
N ASP A 111 16.76 4.80 -23.22
CA ASP A 111 15.90 3.77 -23.79
C ASP A 111 14.46 3.88 -23.28
N VAL A 112 13.49 3.83 -24.20
CA VAL A 112 12.06 4.00 -23.89
C VAL A 112 11.50 2.80 -23.13
N LYS A 113 11.89 1.56 -23.47
CA LYS A 113 11.38 0.36 -22.80
C LYS A 113 11.84 0.32 -21.36
N ILE A 114 13.14 0.56 -21.13
CA ILE A 114 13.71 0.61 -19.77
C ILE A 114 13.05 1.73 -18.95
N ARG A 115 12.73 2.87 -19.59
CA ARG A 115 12.04 3.97 -18.91
C ARG A 115 10.61 3.58 -18.48
N ILE A 116 9.86 2.86 -19.32
CA ILE A 116 8.50 2.38 -19.00
C ILE A 116 8.53 1.36 -17.84
N GLU A 117 9.47 0.41 -17.87
CA GLU A 117 9.66 -0.55 -16.77
C GLU A 117 9.94 0.18 -15.45
N ARG A 118 10.79 1.21 -15.51
CA ARG A 118 11.13 2.00 -14.32
C ARG A 118 9.98 2.84 -13.79
N VAL A 119 9.14 3.40 -14.66
CA VAL A 119 7.88 4.06 -14.26
C VAL A 119 6.99 3.07 -13.50
N SER A 120 6.90 1.83 -13.98
CA SER A 120 6.09 0.79 -13.33
C SER A 120 6.62 0.43 -11.94
N GLN A 121 7.94 0.31 -11.78
CA GLN A 121 8.58 0.06 -10.49
C GLN A 121 8.36 1.21 -9.49
N ILE A 122 8.51 2.46 -9.95
CA ILE A 122 8.27 3.65 -9.12
C ILE A 122 6.80 3.71 -8.69
N GLN A 123 5.87 3.44 -9.59
CA GLN A 123 4.45 3.39 -9.28
C GLN A 123 4.14 2.34 -8.21
N GLU A 124 4.75 1.15 -8.32
CA GLU A 124 4.59 0.10 -7.32
C GLU A 124 5.08 0.52 -5.93
N VAL A 125 6.21 1.23 -5.85
CA VAL A 125 6.72 1.79 -4.59
C VAL A 125 5.76 2.83 -4.03
N ILE A 126 5.27 3.78 -4.84
CA ILE A 126 4.31 4.81 -4.42
C ILE A 126 3.03 4.16 -3.89
N ASP A 127 2.53 3.13 -4.57
CA ASP A 127 1.33 2.42 -4.15
C ASP A 127 1.56 1.60 -2.87
N SER A 128 2.74 1.00 -2.72
CA SER A 128 3.15 0.31 -1.49
C SER A 128 3.25 1.28 -0.31
N ASP A 129 3.82 2.46 -0.52
CA ASP A 129 3.92 3.51 0.50
C ASP A 129 2.55 4.07 0.88
N ARG A 130 1.66 4.30 -0.08
CA ARG A 130 0.29 4.76 0.18
C ARG A 130 -0.51 3.72 0.95
N SER A 131 -0.47 2.46 0.51
CA SER A 131 -1.14 1.36 1.22
C SER A 131 -0.56 1.15 2.62
N GLY A 132 0.77 1.19 2.75
CA GLY A 132 1.49 1.09 4.01
C GLY A 132 1.16 2.23 4.99
N ARG A 133 1.00 3.47 4.52
CA ARG A 133 0.58 4.61 5.38
C ARG A 133 -0.87 4.51 5.83
N LEU A 134 -1.74 4.00 4.97
CA LEU A 134 -3.16 3.82 5.27
C LEU A 134 -3.38 2.75 6.36
N VAL A 135 -2.54 1.72 6.39
CA VAL A 135 -2.58 0.74 7.48
C VAL A 135 -1.72 1.20 8.68
N GLY A 136 -0.54 1.78 8.46
CA GLY A 136 0.38 2.14 9.55
C GLY A 136 -0.12 3.24 10.50
N ARG A 137 -0.94 4.21 10.05
CA ARG A 137 -1.35 5.33 10.92
C ARG A 137 -2.40 4.97 11.98
N ARG A 138 -3.22 3.95 11.76
CA ARG A 138 -4.31 3.59 12.69
C ARG A 138 -4.06 2.30 13.47
N TRP A 139 -3.07 1.49 13.08
CA TRP A 139 -2.77 0.18 13.69
C TRP A 139 -1.47 0.16 14.52
N GLY A 140 -0.98 1.33 14.93
CA GLY A 140 0.05 1.48 15.97
C GLY A 140 1.50 1.44 15.47
N ARG A 141 2.39 2.02 16.27
CA ARG A 141 3.85 2.10 16.07
C ARG A 141 4.53 0.71 16.04
N ASP A 142 3.81 -0.32 16.46
CA ASP A 142 4.28 -1.69 16.64
C ASP A 142 3.92 -2.62 15.46
N TRP A 143 3.28 -2.08 14.41
CA TRP A 143 2.93 -2.87 13.22
C TRP A 143 4.14 -3.07 12.30
N PRO A 144 4.32 -4.26 11.69
CA PRO A 144 5.41 -4.51 10.75
C PRO A 144 5.34 -3.54 9.56
N ARG A 145 6.52 -3.04 9.14
CA ARG A 145 6.70 -1.99 8.13
C ARG A 145 6.16 -2.39 6.74
N PRO A 146 5.93 -1.44 5.81
CA PRO A 146 5.44 -1.70 4.44
C PRO A 146 6.25 -2.71 3.61
N GLU A 147 7.48 -3.03 4.02
CA GLU A 147 8.31 -4.13 3.49
C GLU A 147 7.66 -5.52 3.67
N SER A 148 6.51 -5.61 4.34
CA SER A 148 5.82 -6.85 4.71
C SER A 148 4.67 -7.21 3.77
N ILE A 149 4.71 -6.79 2.49
CA ILE A 149 3.69 -7.16 1.50
C ILE A 149 4.33 -8.01 0.41
N LEU A 150 3.68 -9.10 0.05
CA LEU A 150 4.16 -9.98 -1.00
C LEU A 150 3.99 -9.33 -2.37
N PRO A 151 4.91 -9.60 -3.32
CA PRO A 151 4.64 -9.37 -4.72
C PRO A 151 3.33 -10.05 -5.13
N ARG A 152 2.59 -9.42 -6.04
CA ARG A 152 1.24 -9.84 -6.44
C ARG A 152 1.16 -11.31 -6.83
N GLU A 153 2.07 -11.77 -7.69
CA GLU A 153 2.08 -13.18 -8.14
C GLU A 153 2.41 -14.13 -6.99
N SER A 154 3.36 -13.78 -6.13
CA SER A 154 3.72 -14.57 -4.94
C SER A 154 2.55 -14.71 -3.97
N PHE A 155 1.74 -13.65 -3.81
CA PHE A 155 0.52 -13.71 -3.02
C PHE A 155 -0.47 -14.73 -3.58
N TYR A 156 -0.80 -14.66 -4.87
CA TYR A 156 -1.76 -15.60 -5.47
C TYR A 156 -1.27 -17.05 -5.44
N GLN A 157 0.02 -17.30 -5.63
CA GLN A 157 0.60 -18.64 -5.53
C GLN A 157 0.43 -19.25 -4.13
N ILE A 158 0.60 -18.44 -3.08
CA ILE A 158 0.36 -18.87 -1.71
C ILE A 158 -1.14 -19.13 -1.49
N MET A 159 -2.01 -18.25 -1.97
CA MET A 159 -3.45 -18.41 -1.79
C MET A 159 -4.01 -19.62 -2.55
N GLU A 160 -3.50 -19.93 -3.74
CA GLU A 160 -3.83 -21.15 -4.49
C GLU A 160 -3.37 -22.40 -3.73
N SER A 161 -2.17 -22.35 -3.14
CA SER A 161 -1.66 -23.45 -2.29
C SER A 161 -2.53 -23.65 -1.05
N LEU A 162 -2.99 -22.56 -0.42
CA LEU A 162 -3.93 -22.60 0.69
C LEU A 162 -5.27 -23.17 0.27
N GLU A 163 -5.81 -22.80 -0.90
CA GLU A 163 -7.02 -23.42 -1.44
C GLU A 163 -6.84 -24.93 -1.65
N GLY A 164 -5.67 -25.35 -2.13
CA GLY A 164 -5.29 -26.75 -2.27
C GLY A 164 -5.31 -27.51 -0.93
N LEU A 165 -4.77 -26.91 0.15
CA LEU A 165 -4.84 -27.47 1.50
C LEU A 165 -6.28 -27.48 2.02
N ALA A 166 -7.01 -26.40 1.79
CA ALA A 166 -8.39 -26.22 2.21
C ALA A 166 -9.32 -27.27 1.57
N SER A 167 -9.06 -27.67 0.32
CA SER A 167 -9.80 -28.73 -0.38
C SER A 167 -9.66 -30.12 0.22
N GLN A 168 -8.69 -30.32 1.11
CA GLN A 168 -8.54 -31.57 1.86
C GLN A 168 -9.42 -31.58 3.12
N SER A 169 -9.98 -30.42 3.50
CA SER A 169 -10.91 -30.30 4.63
C SER A 169 -12.34 -30.55 4.17
N TYR A 170 -12.97 -31.60 4.70
CA TYR A 170 -14.38 -31.92 4.45
C TYR A 170 -15.35 -30.79 4.78
N SER A 171 -14.94 -29.84 5.63
CA SER A 171 -15.80 -28.76 6.10
C SER A 171 -16.19 -27.74 5.02
N ILE A 172 -15.33 -27.51 4.02
CA ILE A 172 -15.55 -26.46 3.01
C ILE A 172 -15.83 -26.97 1.60
N ASP A 173 -15.96 -28.30 1.44
CA ASP A 173 -16.11 -28.94 0.13
C ASP A 173 -17.36 -28.45 -0.63
N LYS A 174 -18.38 -27.98 0.10
CA LYS A 174 -19.63 -27.48 -0.48
C LYS A 174 -19.50 -26.07 -1.07
N GLU A 175 -18.63 -25.23 -0.52
CA GLU A 175 -18.43 -23.84 -0.94
C GLU A 175 -17.35 -23.69 -2.00
N LEU A 176 -16.37 -24.61 -2.03
CA LEU A 176 -15.25 -24.59 -2.98
C LEU A 176 -15.68 -24.52 -4.46
N PRO A 177 -16.73 -25.24 -4.92
CA PRO A 177 -17.18 -25.11 -6.31
C PRO A 177 -17.59 -23.68 -6.68
N GLU A 178 -18.27 -22.96 -5.78
CA GLU A 178 -18.66 -21.56 -6.03
C GLU A 178 -17.46 -20.62 -5.99
N ILE A 179 -16.52 -20.84 -5.07
CA ILE A 179 -15.27 -20.07 -5.00
C ILE A 179 -14.44 -20.26 -6.29
N ARG A 180 -14.36 -21.51 -6.79
CA ARG A 180 -13.59 -21.87 -7.99
C ARG A 180 -14.14 -21.30 -9.30
N LYS A 181 -15.40 -20.84 -9.31
CA LYS A 181 -15.95 -20.08 -10.45
C LYS A 181 -15.34 -18.69 -10.61
N ILE A 182 -14.73 -18.16 -9.54
CA ILE A 182 -14.10 -16.85 -9.54
C ILE A 182 -12.66 -16.99 -10.04
N ASP A 183 -12.20 -16.01 -10.82
CA ASP A 183 -10.86 -16.01 -11.40
C ASP A 183 -9.76 -16.24 -10.34
N THR A 184 -8.77 -17.08 -10.66
CA THR A 184 -7.66 -17.43 -9.75
C THR A 184 -6.75 -16.26 -9.40
N ARG A 185 -6.84 -15.15 -10.13
CA ARG A 185 -6.11 -13.90 -9.87
C ARG A 185 -7.02 -12.78 -9.36
N SER A 186 -8.27 -13.09 -9.02
CA SER A 186 -9.15 -12.15 -8.34
C SER A 186 -8.98 -12.27 -6.82
N PRO A 187 -8.67 -11.18 -6.10
CA PRO A 187 -8.62 -11.19 -4.65
C PRO A 187 -10.01 -11.44 -4.02
N GLU A 188 -11.13 -11.22 -4.73
CA GLU A 188 -12.47 -11.61 -4.28
C GLU A 188 -12.58 -13.12 -4.01
N ARG A 189 -11.98 -13.96 -4.88
CA ARG A 189 -11.94 -15.43 -4.72
C ARG A 189 -11.40 -15.78 -3.34
N TYR A 190 -10.27 -15.18 -3.01
CA TYR A 190 -9.54 -15.50 -1.80
C TYR A 190 -10.16 -14.87 -0.55
N LEU A 191 -10.84 -13.73 -0.69
CA LEU A 191 -11.69 -13.21 0.39
C LEU A 191 -12.83 -14.17 0.71
N LYS A 192 -13.51 -14.74 -0.30
CA LYS A 192 -14.57 -15.74 -0.08
C LYS A 192 -14.03 -17.02 0.51
N LEU A 193 -12.87 -17.50 0.04
CA LEU A 193 -12.20 -18.67 0.61
C LEU A 193 -11.91 -18.47 2.11
N VAL A 194 -11.30 -17.35 2.47
CA VAL A 194 -10.96 -17.04 3.85
C VAL A 194 -12.20 -16.89 4.72
N THR A 195 -13.27 -16.27 4.19
CA THR A 195 -14.56 -16.15 4.88
C THR A 195 -15.20 -17.51 5.13
N ALA A 196 -15.22 -18.39 4.13
CA ALA A 196 -15.75 -19.75 4.28
C ALA A 196 -14.95 -20.55 5.32
N LEU A 197 -13.63 -20.50 5.25
CA LEU A 197 -12.76 -21.13 6.24
C LEU A 197 -13.06 -20.65 7.66
N GLN A 198 -13.25 -19.34 7.85
CA GLN A 198 -13.63 -18.79 9.15
C GLN A 198 -15.00 -19.28 9.62
N GLN A 199 -16.01 -19.29 8.75
CA GLN A 199 -17.36 -19.76 9.08
C GLN A 199 -17.35 -21.23 9.56
N HIS A 200 -16.46 -22.03 8.98
CA HIS A 200 -16.22 -23.43 9.35
C HIS A 200 -15.19 -23.61 10.49
N GLN A 201 -14.87 -22.53 11.20
CA GLN A 201 -13.92 -22.48 12.32
C GLN A 201 -12.54 -23.07 11.97
N GLN A 202 -12.18 -23.07 10.69
CA GLN A 202 -10.85 -23.43 10.23
C GLN A 202 -9.93 -22.24 10.48
N SER A 203 -8.81 -22.49 11.13
CA SER A 203 -7.76 -21.50 11.33
C SER A 203 -6.57 -21.80 10.44
N TRP A 204 -5.70 -20.81 10.24
CA TRP A 204 -4.38 -21.04 9.61
C TRP A 204 -3.63 -22.21 10.26
N SER A 205 -3.59 -22.26 11.60
CA SER A 205 -2.89 -23.33 12.32
C SER A 205 -3.51 -24.70 12.12
N THR A 206 -4.79 -24.77 11.76
CA THR A 206 -5.45 -26.03 11.42
C THR A 206 -5.09 -26.48 10.00
N LEU A 207 -5.03 -25.55 9.05
CA LEU A 207 -4.73 -25.84 7.64
C LEU A 207 -3.23 -26.09 7.39
N VAL A 208 -2.38 -25.30 8.05
CA VAL A 208 -0.93 -25.34 7.93
C VAL A 208 -0.38 -25.90 9.23
N SER A 209 -0.65 -27.18 9.45
CA SER A 209 -0.40 -27.84 10.74
C SER A 209 0.91 -28.62 10.76
N THR A 210 1.43 -28.99 9.60
CA THR A 210 2.66 -29.77 9.47
C THR A 210 3.78 -28.97 8.77
N PRO A 211 5.05 -29.32 9.00
CA PRO A 211 6.16 -28.76 8.22
C PRO A 211 6.05 -29.02 6.71
N ALA A 212 5.34 -30.07 6.31
CA ALA A 212 5.09 -30.36 4.90
C ALA A 212 4.14 -29.33 4.28
N ASP A 213 3.10 -28.90 5.01
CA ASP A 213 2.17 -27.85 4.57
C ASP A 213 2.90 -26.50 4.46
N GLU A 214 3.72 -26.17 5.46
CA GLU A 214 4.57 -24.97 5.44
C GLU A 214 5.49 -24.96 4.21
N ASN A 215 6.22 -26.05 3.98
CA ASN A 215 7.10 -26.18 2.83
C ASN A 215 6.35 -26.10 1.51
N ARG A 216 5.16 -26.70 1.42
CA ARG A 216 4.32 -26.62 0.21
C ARG A 216 3.97 -25.17 -0.13
N ILE A 217 3.57 -24.37 0.86
CA ILE A 217 3.25 -22.95 0.66
C ILE A 217 4.49 -22.16 0.24
N VAL A 218 5.63 -22.38 0.92
CA VAL A 218 6.88 -21.68 0.60
C VAL A 218 7.33 -22.03 -0.81
N GLU A 219 7.28 -23.31 -1.20
CA GLU A 219 7.76 -23.77 -2.49
C GLU A 219 6.91 -23.28 -3.68
N ALA A 220 5.63 -22.98 -3.44
CA ALA A 220 4.75 -22.38 -4.46
C ALA A 220 5.20 -20.98 -4.90
N ILE A 221 5.95 -20.26 -4.06
CA ILE A 221 6.42 -18.90 -4.37
C ILE A 221 7.53 -18.98 -5.42
N SER A 222 7.29 -18.41 -6.60
CA SER A 222 8.26 -18.42 -7.70
C SER A 222 9.37 -17.37 -7.54
N ASP A 223 9.04 -16.22 -6.94
CA ASP A 223 10.02 -15.15 -6.71
C ASP A 223 10.99 -15.52 -5.57
N PRO A 224 12.32 -15.62 -5.81
CA PRO A 224 13.26 -16.07 -4.79
C PRO A 224 13.33 -15.17 -3.56
N ALA A 225 13.19 -13.85 -3.74
CA ALA A 225 13.25 -12.88 -2.65
C ALA A 225 12.01 -12.99 -1.75
N ALA A 226 10.82 -13.07 -2.34
CA ALA A 226 9.57 -13.30 -1.63
C ALA A 226 9.54 -14.68 -0.96
N LYS A 227 10.05 -15.71 -1.62
CA LYS A 227 10.17 -17.07 -1.07
C LYS A 227 11.00 -17.06 0.21
N GLU A 228 12.18 -16.46 0.17
CA GLU A 228 13.07 -16.40 1.34
C GLU A 228 12.51 -15.52 2.45
N MET A 229 11.93 -14.36 2.10
CA MET A 229 11.22 -13.49 3.03
C MET A 229 10.11 -14.27 3.76
N PHE A 230 9.27 -15.00 3.01
CA PHE A 230 8.13 -15.74 3.56
C PHE A 230 8.57 -16.94 4.41
N ARG A 231 9.60 -17.67 3.97
CA ARG A 231 10.22 -18.76 4.74
C ARG A 231 10.67 -18.29 6.12
N ARG A 232 11.37 -17.16 6.19
CA ARG A 232 11.81 -16.54 7.44
C ARG A 232 10.62 -16.21 8.35
N MET A 233 9.55 -15.65 7.80
CA MET A 233 8.35 -15.27 8.57
C MET A 233 7.53 -16.45 9.11
N ILE A 234 7.60 -17.61 8.45
CA ILE A 234 6.98 -18.85 8.97
C ILE A 234 7.81 -19.41 10.13
N GLY A 235 9.14 -19.48 9.96
CA GLY A 235 10.04 -20.14 10.92
C GLY A 235 10.32 -19.35 12.20
N GLU A 236 10.31 -18.02 12.14
CA GLU A 236 10.66 -17.16 13.28
C GLU A 236 9.57 -17.11 14.36
N ARG A 237 9.97 -17.41 15.61
CA ARG A 237 9.13 -17.18 16.78
C ARG A 237 9.28 -15.72 17.21
N TRP A 238 8.31 -14.89 16.88
CA TRP A 238 8.31 -13.47 17.21
C TRP A 238 7.61 -13.24 18.57
N PHE A 239 8.28 -12.60 19.55
CA PHE A 239 7.74 -12.24 20.87
C PHE A 239 6.86 -13.29 21.57
N GLY A 240 7.18 -14.58 21.44
CA GLY A 240 6.39 -15.65 22.05
C GLY A 240 5.08 -15.98 21.34
N PHE A 241 4.71 -15.25 20.27
CA PHE A 241 3.60 -15.61 19.39
C PHE A 241 3.88 -16.92 18.64
N ASN A 242 2.81 -17.60 18.25
CA ASN A 242 2.89 -18.86 17.50
C ASN A 242 3.62 -18.67 16.16
N ARG A 243 4.30 -19.73 15.72
CA ARG A 243 4.90 -19.82 14.38
C ARG A 243 3.90 -19.38 13.31
N GLY A 244 4.39 -18.66 12.30
CA GLY A 244 3.58 -18.13 11.22
C GLY A 244 2.70 -16.92 11.55
N TYR A 245 2.78 -16.31 12.75
CA TYR A 245 2.06 -15.04 13.01
C TYR A 245 2.43 -13.94 12.01
N GLN A 246 3.72 -13.76 11.72
CA GLN A 246 4.17 -12.78 10.73
C GLN A 246 3.70 -13.15 9.32
N ALA A 247 3.84 -14.42 8.93
CA ALA A 247 3.39 -14.91 7.63
C ALA A 247 1.89 -14.65 7.40
N ARG A 248 1.05 -14.93 8.41
CA ARG A 248 -0.38 -14.62 8.40
C ARG A 248 -0.65 -13.13 8.24
N SER A 249 0.05 -12.30 9.01
CA SER A 249 -0.08 -10.83 8.93
C SER A 249 0.28 -10.32 7.53
N VAL A 250 1.34 -10.86 6.91
CA VAL A 250 1.72 -10.51 5.54
C VAL A 250 0.65 -10.91 4.52
N LEU A 251 0.03 -12.08 4.67
CA LEU A 251 -1.03 -12.53 3.77
C LEU A 251 -2.29 -11.67 3.88
N VAL A 252 -2.72 -11.35 5.11
CA VAL A 252 -3.79 -10.37 5.37
C VAL A 252 -3.51 -9.08 4.62
N MET A 253 -2.32 -8.51 4.84
CA MET A 253 -1.94 -7.23 4.26
C MET A 253 -1.86 -7.26 2.74
N SER A 254 -1.38 -8.37 2.19
CA SER A 254 -1.30 -8.59 0.74
C SER A 254 -2.70 -8.72 0.13
N LEU A 255 -3.61 -9.47 0.77
CA LEU A 255 -5.02 -9.53 0.37
C LEU A 255 -5.70 -8.16 0.47
N ALA A 256 -5.45 -7.40 1.53
CA ALA A 256 -6.00 -6.04 1.69
C ALA A 256 -5.56 -5.12 0.56
N LYS A 257 -4.26 -5.16 0.23
CA LYS A 257 -3.67 -4.35 -0.84
C LYS A 257 -4.27 -4.75 -2.18
N GLU A 258 -4.43 -6.03 -2.46
CA GLU A 258 -4.98 -6.52 -3.72
C GLU A 258 -6.49 -6.23 -3.84
N LEU A 259 -7.28 -6.40 -2.77
CA LEU A 259 -8.67 -5.97 -2.74
C LEU A 259 -8.81 -4.46 -2.93
N TYR A 260 -7.91 -3.67 -2.34
CA TYR A 260 -7.89 -2.23 -2.56
C TYR A 260 -7.50 -1.90 -4.00
N ARG A 261 -6.53 -2.62 -4.57
CA ARG A 261 -6.11 -2.47 -5.97
C ARG A 261 -7.21 -2.85 -6.93
N GLU A 262 -7.89 -3.97 -6.72
CA GLU A 262 -9.04 -4.42 -7.52
C GLU A 262 -10.23 -3.48 -7.31
N GLY A 263 -10.57 -3.07 -6.09
CA GLY A 263 -11.61 -2.07 -5.83
C GLY A 263 -11.30 -0.70 -6.43
N LEU A 264 -10.01 -0.34 -6.55
CA LEU A 264 -9.53 0.84 -7.27
C LEU A 264 -9.42 0.62 -8.79
N GLN A 265 -9.30 -0.61 -9.29
CA GLN A 265 -9.22 -0.95 -10.73
C GLN A 265 -10.61 -1.17 -11.33
N GLN A 266 -11.48 -1.92 -10.64
CA GLN A 266 -12.93 -1.87 -10.78
C GLN A 266 -13.49 -0.48 -10.47
N ASN A 267 -12.67 0.33 -9.78
CA ASN A 267 -12.73 1.77 -9.74
C ASN A 267 -14.16 2.24 -9.64
N TYR A 268 -14.88 1.76 -8.61
CA TYR A 268 -16.32 1.99 -8.39
C TYR A 268 -16.92 2.76 -9.56
N GLY A 269 -17.25 2.06 -10.65
CA GLY A 269 -17.88 2.71 -11.79
C GLY A 269 -18.94 3.65 -11.23
N GLU A 270 -19.10 4.85 -11.80
CA GLU A 270 -19.91 5.92 -11.20
C GLU A 270 -21.24 5.39 -10.63
N ASP A 271 -21.81 4.37 -11.28
CA ASP A 271 -22.93 3.53 -10.86
C ASP A 271 -22.82 2.78 -9.52
N VAL A 272 -21.69 2.12 -9.21
CA VAL A 272 -21.47 1.42 -7.92
C VAL A 272 -21.30 2.43 -6.78
N LEU A 273 -20.54 3.51 -7.02
CA LEU A 273 -20.41 4.61 -6.07
C LEU A 273 -21.76 5.29 -5.85
N ARG A 274 -22.50 5.58 -6.93
CA ARG A 274 -23.82 6.19 -6.90
C ARG A 274 -24.82 5.28 -6.19
N LYS A 275 -24.92 3.99 -6.56
CA LYS A 275 -25.80 3.02 -5.88
C LYS A 275 -25.49 2.91 -4.39
N ARG A 276 -24.22 3.00 -4.01
CA ARG A 276 -23.79 2.94 -2.62
C ARG A 276 -24.09 4.22 -1.86
N ILE A 277 -23.76 5.38 -2.44
CA ILE A 277 -24.13 6.69 -1.92
C ILE A 277 -25.65 6.78 -1.77
N ASP A 278 -26.41 6.35 -2.77
CA ASP A 278 -27.88 6.33 -2.77
C ASP A 278 -28.43 5.45 -1.65
N GLY A 279 -27.75 4.35 -1.32
CA GLY A 279 -28.09 3.44 -0.23
C GLY A 279 -27.70 3.93 1.18
N LEU A 280 -26.92 5.00 1.32
CA LEU A 280 -26.58 5.58 2.62
C LEU A 280 -27.82 6.22 3.27
N SER A 281 -27.86 6.17 4.61
CA SER A 281 -28.85 6.90 5.39
C SER A 281 -28.70 8.41 5.17
N LYS A 282 -29.73 9.17 5.53
CA LYS A 282 -29.67 10.63 5.41
C LYS A 282 -28.54 11.22 6.28
N GLU A 283 -28.40 10.74 7.51
CA GLU A 283 -27.31 11.18 8.40
C GLU A 283 -25.93 10.85 7.80
N ASP A 284 -25.74 9.65 7.26
CA ASP A 284 -24.46 9.24 6.67
C ASP A 284 -24.13 10.04 5.40
N LYS A 285 -25.14 10.40 4.59
CA LYS A 285 -24.98 11.30 3.44
C LYS A 285 -24.55 12.69 3.88
N ASP A 286 -25.23 13.24 4.88
CA ASP A 286 -24.95 14.58 5.40
C ASP A 286 -23.56 14.65 6.03
N GLU A 287 -23.12 13.61 6.74
CA GLU A 287 -21.74 13.47 7.24
C GLU A 287 -20.74 13.33 6.08
N LEU A 288 -21.04 12.48 5.10
CA LEU A 288 -20.17 12.27 3.93
C LEU A 288 -19.97 13.58 3.14
N TYR A 289 -21.02 14.36 2.90
CA TYR A 289 -20.97 15.61 2.14
C TYR A 289 -20.39 16.79 2.93
N SER A 290 -20.44 16.76 4.26
CA SER A 290 -19.83 17.79 5.11
C SER A 290 -18.38 17.50 5.49
N SER A 291 -17.92 16.25 5.32
CA SER A 291 -16.55 15.83 5.59
C SER A 291 -15.54 16.31 4.52
N THR A 292 -14.27 16.48 4.91
CA THR A 292 -13.22 16.85 3.94
C THR A 292 -13.00 15.73 2.92
N GLY A 293 -12.43 16.03 1.75
CA GLY A 293 -12.23 15.01 0.71
C GLY A 293 -11.39 13.78 1.15
N GLU A 294 -10.55 13.92 2.17
CA GLU A 294 -9.79 12.82 2.77
C GLU A 294 -10.63 12.02 3.79
N ASP A 295 -11.48 12.71 4.56
CA ASP A 295 -12.39 12.10 5.52
C ASP A 295 -13.55 11.37 4.81
N ALA A 296 -14.15 11.97 3.78
CA ALA A 296 -15.18 11.35 2.95
C ALA A 296 -14.69 10.06 2.29
N ARG A 297 -13.45 10.09 1.76
CA ARG A 297 -12.77 8.90 1.23
C ARG A 297 -12.51 7.87 2.32
N SER A 298 -12.16 8.30 3.53
CA SER A 298 -11.94 7.40 4.66
C SER A 298 -13.23 6.78 5.17
N GLN A 299 -14.35 7.49 5.10
CA GLN A 299 -15.70 7.01 5.46
C GLN A 299 -16.18 5.96 4.47
N LEU A 300 -16.10 6.25 3.16
CA LEU A 300 -16.43 5.27 2.09
C LEU A 300 -15.53 4.01 2.16
N ARG A 301 -14.29 4.14 2.66
CA ARG A 301 -13.38 3.01 2.92
C ARG A 301 -13.66 2.29 4.23
N ARG A 302 -14.34 2.91 5.20
CA ARG A 302 -14.67 2.30 6.49
C ARG A 302 -15.61 1.12 6.28
N ASP A 303 -16.49 1.15 5.28
CA ASP A 303 -17.33 -0.01 4.98
C ASP A 303 -16.57 -1.16 4.31
N MET A 304 -15.52 -0.87 3.52
CA MET A 304 -14.63 -1.93 3.01
C MET A 304 -13.89 -2.64 4.16
N ARG A 305 -13.77 -1.98 5.32
CA ARG A 305 -13.25 -2.60 6.54
C ARG A 305 -14.16 -3.73 7.01
N GLU A 306 -15.48 -3.59 6.92
CA GLU A 306 -16.41 -4.64 7.37
C GLU A 306 -16.24 -5.92 6.54
N ALA A 307 -16.04 -5.78 5.23
CA ALA A 307 -15.70 -6.92 4.37
C ALA A 307 -14.32 -7.52 4.69
N PHE A 308 -13.44 -6.77 5.37
CA PHE A 308 -12.09 -7.19 5.72
C PHE A 308 -11.99 -7.81 7.12
N ILE A 309 -12.98 -7.59 8.00
CA ILE A 309 -13.04 -8.19 9.34
C ILE A 309 -12.94 -9.72 9.27
N PRO A 310 -13.67 -10.43 8.38
CA PRO A 310 -13.55 -11.88 8.29
C PRO A 310 -12.15 -12.37 7.95
N ALA A 311 -11.49 -11.69 7.01
CA ALA A 311 -10.12 -12.01 6.63
C ALA A 311 -9.16 -11.81 7.81
N TRP A 312 -9.27 -10.67 8.48
CA TRP A 312 -8.48 -10.38 9.67
C TRP A 312 -8.64 -11.44 10.76
N GLU A 313 -9.89 -11.78 11.08
CA GLU A 313 -10.20 -12.76 12.13
C GLU A 313 -9.66 -14.14 11.78
N PHE A 314 -9.85 -14.65 10.57
CA PHE A 314 -9.27 -15.94 10.13
C PHE A 314 -7.76 -16.03 10.39
N PHE A 315 -7.02 -14.98 10.06
CA PHE A 315 -5.57 -14.96 10.23
C PHE A 315 -5.14 -14.68 11.68
N GLN A 316 -6.01 -14.10 12.52
CA GLN A 316 -5.73 -13.82 13.94
C GLN A 316 -6.28 -14.84 14.93
N ILE A 317 -7.21 -15.72 14.56
CA ILE A 317 -7.74 -16.79 15.43
C ILE A 317 -6.64 -17.83 15.65
N GLY A 318 -5.73 -17.50 16.56
CA GLY A 318 -4.75 -18.37 17.19
C GLY A 318 -4.85 -18.15 18.69
N GLY A 319 -6.00 -18.54 19.25
CA GLY A 319 -6.28 -18.57 20.67
C GLY A 319 -6.52 -17.19 21.29
N ARG A 320 -7.75 -16.92 21.75
CA ARG A 320 -7.89 -16.11 22.98
C ARG A 320 -6.95 -16.75 24.01
N PRO A 321 -6.02 -15.99 24.62
CA PRO A 321 -5.24 -16.50 25.74
C PRO A 321 -6.20 -16.86 26.89
N GLY A 322 -6.58 -18.14 26.98
CA GLY A 322 -7.26 -18.72 28.13
C GLY A 322 -8.77 -18.51 28.22
N GLU A 323 -9.55 -19.30 27.48
CA GLU A 323 -10.94 -19.63 27.87
C GLU A 323 -11.15 -21.13 28.16
N GLY A 324 -10.09 -21.95 28.18
CA GLY A 324 -10.25 -23.38 28.42
C GLY A 324 -8.98 -24.10 28.85
N ARG A 325 -8.66 -24.01 30.14
CA ARG A 325 -8.16 -25.08 31.03
C ARG A 325 -7.67 -24.42 32.32
N GLY A 326 -8.24 -24.88 33.43
CA GLY A 326 -8.18 -24.22 34.74
C GLY A 326 -6.81 -23.73 35.14
N ARG A 327 -6.75 -22.45 35.55
CA ARG A 327 -5.88 -22.10 36.67
C ARG A 327 -6.33 -22.97 37.83
N GLY A 328 -5.54 -23.99 38.14
CA GLY A 328 -5.66 -24.66 39.42
C GLY A 328 -5.60 -23.60 40.51
N ASP A 329 -6.58 -23.65 41.40
CA ASP A 329 -6.59 -22.99 42.69
C ASP A 329 -5.39 -23.51 43.51
N GLY A 330 -4.20 -22.99 43.20
CA GLY A 330 -3.06 -23.06 44.10
C GLY A 330 -3.26 -21.97 45.16
N PRO A 331 -3.24 -22.30 46.46
CA PRO A 331 -3.44 -21.31 47.51
C PRO A 331 -2.22 -20.38 47.52
N MET A 332 -2.38 -19.18 46.97
CA MET A 332 -1.48 -18.07 47.25
C MET A 332 -1.62 -17.73 48.73
N GLY A 333 -0.72 -18.30 49.53
CA GLY A 333 -0.48 -17.87 50.89
C GLY A 333 -0.19 -16.37 50.90
N ARG A 334 -1.15 -15.60 51.43
CA ARG A 334 -0.91 -14.24 51.90
C ARG A 334 0.12 -14.33 53.03
N GLY A 335 1.36 -14.04 52.70
CA GLY A 335 2.37 -13.64 53.69
C GLY A 335 1.97 -12.28 54.24
N ASP A 336 1.27 -12.32 55.35
CA ASP A 336 1.02 -11.19 56.24
C ASP A 336 2.35 -10.83 56.90
N GLY A 337 2.94 -9.72 56.47
CA GLY A 337 4.24 -9.23 56.94
C GLY A 337 4.06 -7.83 57.53
N GLY A 338 3.54 -7.81 58.76
CA GLY A 338 3.34 -6.61 59.57
C GLY A 338 4.63 -5.80 59.73
N ARG A 339 4.48 -4.49 59.52
CA ARG A 339 5.48 -3.47 59.77
C ARG A 339 5.26 -2.97 61.19
N GLU A 340 6.03 -3.48 62.15
CA GLU A 340 6.11 -2.91 63.50
C GLU A 340 7.47 -2.25 63.73
N ASP A 341 7.38 -1.01 64.20
CA ASP A 341 8.44 -0.23 64.81
C ASP A 341 9.08 -0.96 66.01
N ARG A 342 10.42 -0.98 66.05
CA ARG A 342 11.25 -0.89 67.28
C ARG A 342 12.72 -0.72 66.89
N GLY A 343 13.30 0.43 67.22
CA GLY A 343 14.74 0.51 67.52
C GLY A 343 14.99 0.12 68.99
N PRO A 344 16.16 0.42 69.57
CA PRO A 344 17.53 0.39 69.03
C PRO A 344 18.42 -0.61 69.82
N GLY A 345 19.48 -1.16 69.22
CA GLY A 345 20.39 -2.02 69.98
C GLY A 345 21.54 -2.64 69.18
N ARG A 346 22.69 -1.98 69.25
CA ARG A 346 24.06 -2.51 69.38
C ARG A 346 24.46 -3.88 68.76
N SER A 347 25.55 -3.77 67.99
CA SER A 347 26.76 -4.61 68.01
C SER A 347 26.93 -5.74 66.97
N GLU A 348 28.15 -5.72 66.43
CA GLU A 348 28.95 -6.83 65.88
C GLU A 348 28.80 -7.21 64.40
N ALA A 349 29.79 -6.72 63.63
CA ALA A 349 30.43 -7.40 62.50
C ALA A 349 31.04 -8.77 62.95
N PRO A 350 31.53 -9.68 62.08
CA PRO A 350 31.95 -9.48 60.68
C PRO A 350 31.56 -10.60 59.69
N GLY A 351 31.83 -10.39 58.40
CA GLY A 351 31.72 -11.46 57.40
C GLY A 351 31.74 -10.96 55.96
N ARG A 352 32.87 -10.38 55.53
CA ARG A 352 33.09 -9.92 54.15
C ARG A 352 33.56 -11.12 53.31
N GLY A 353 32.61 -11.79 52.66
CA GLY A 353 32.87 -12.84 51.67
C GLY A 353 33.21 -12.26 50.30
N GLU A 354 34.32 -12.72 49.75
CA GLU A 354 34.97 -12.28 48.52
C GLU A 354 34.17 -12.59 47.25
N ARG A 355 34.19 -11.64 46.30
CA ARG A 355 33.81 -11.87 44.90
C ARG A 355 35.07 -12.25 44.10
N PRO A 356 35.06 -13.33 43.31
CA PRO A 356 36.08 -13.51 42.27
C PRO A 356 35.73 -12.65 41.05
N GLY A 357 36.74 -11.91 40.58
CA GLY A 357 36.70 -11.14 39.33
C GLY A 357 36.91 -12.01 38.08
N PRO A 358 36.68 -11.43 36.88
CA PRO A 358 36.70 -12.14 35.61
C PRO A 358 38.13 -12.35 35.09
N GLY A 359 38.36 -13.51 34.48
CA GLY A 359 39.65 -13.91 33.90
C GLY A 359 40.01 -13.15 32.62
N GLU A 360 41.30 -12.80 32.52
CA GLU A 360 41.96 -12.33 31.31
C GLU A 360 42.52 -13.51 30.45
N PRO A 361 42.71 -13.30 29.13
CA PRO A 361 43.09 -14.34 28.19
C PRO A 361 44.61 -14.57 28.10
N GLN A 362 45.01 -15.84 28.05
CA GLN A 362 46.39 -16.27 27.80
C GLN A 362 46.81 -16.03 26.35
N ARG A 363 47.94 -15.33 26.16
CA ARG A 363 48.75 -15.33 24.93
C ARG A 363 49.60 -16.61 24.89
N ARG A 364 49.68 -17.23 23.71
CA ARG A 364 50.65 -18.29 23.39
C ARG A 364 52.04 -17.68 23.15
N PRO A 365 53.13 -18.36 23.53
CA PRO A 365 54.46 -18.08 23.01
C PRO A 365 54.77 -18.91 21.75
N GLU A 366 55.75 -18.40 21.01
CA GLU A 366 56.44 -19.04 19.86
C GLU A 366 57.23 -20.28 20.25
#